data_AF-A0A2G9RJL2-F1
#
_entry.id   AF-A0A2G9RJL2-F1
#
_cell.length_a   1.000
_cell.length_b   1.000
_cell.length_c   1.000
_cell.angle_alpha   90.00
_cell.angle_beta   90.00
_cell.angle_gamma   90.00
#
_symmetry.space_group_name_H-M   'P 1'
#
loop_
_entity.id
_entity.type
_entity.pdbx_description
1 polymer ?
#
loop_
_entity_poly.entity_id
_entity_poly.type
_entity_poly.pdbx_seq_one_letter_code
_entity_poly.pdbx_strand_id
1 'polypeptide(L)'
;MVRKTGQLFHIDFGHILGNFKSKFKIKRERGPFILTYDFIHVIQQGKSGNTEEFNRFRQCCQDAYLILRRNGNLIITLFALMLTAGLPELSSVKDIQYVKDSLALGKTEDEALKQFKQKFDEALKESWTTKVNWMAHTMRKDYKS
;
A
#
# COMPACT_ATOMS: atom_id res chain seq x y z
N MET A 1 12.94 1.40 -4.31
CA MET A 1 14.41 1.47 -4.13
C MET A 1 14.76 1.92 -2.72
N VAL A 2 15.98 1.63 -2.25
CA VAL A 2 16.48 2.03 -0.92
C VAL A 2 17.85 2.67 -1.07
N ARG A 3 18.06 3.84 -0.48
CA ARG A 3 19.37 4.52 -0.46
C ARG A 3 20.26 3.94 0.64
N LYS A 4 21.58 4.12 0.53
CA LYS A 4 22.55 3.74 1.60
C LYS A 4 22.25 4.41 2.96
N THR A 5 21.55 5.54 2.96
CA THR A 5 21.10 6.26 4.16
C THR A 5 19.78 5.74 4.75
N GLY A 6 19.21 4.66 4.21
CA GLY A 6 17.97 4.04 4.71
C GLY A 6 16.67 4.60 4.13
N GLN A 7 16.73 5.65 3.31
CA GLN A 7 15.53 6.23 2.68
C GLN A 7 14.95 5.28 1.62
N LEU A 8 13.66 4.95 1.78
CA LEU A 8 12.89 4.13 0.85
C LEU A 8 12.01 5.01 -0.04
N PHE A 9 11.98 4.72 -1.34
CA PHE A 9 11.13 5.44 -2.30
C PHE A 9 10.68 4.51 -3.44
N HIS A 10 9.52 4.80 -4.00
CA HIS A 10 8.96 4.08 -5.14
C HIS A 10 9.52 4.66 -6.45
N ILE A 11 9.65 3.81 -7.48
CA ILE A 11 10.03 4.18 -8.84
C ILE A 11 9.05 3.52 -9.82
N ASP A 12 9.12 3.90 -11.09
CA ASP A 12 8.35 3.30 -12.19
C ASP A 12 6.82 3.42 -12.01
N PHE A 13 6.31 4.65 -11.89
CA PHE A 13 4.89 4.98 -11.73
C PHE A 13 4.08 4.86 -13.04
N GLY A 14 4.26 3.77 -13.78
CA GLY A 14 3.67 3.60 -15.12
C GLY A 14 2.15 3.47 -15.15
N HIS A 15 1.49 3.22 -14.02
CA HIS A 15 0.03 3.27 -13.89
C HIS A 15 -0.39 3.76 -12.51
N ILE A 16 -1.57 4.38 -12.45
CA ILE A 16 -2.14 5.00 -11.25
C ILE A 16 -3.66 4.75 -11.18
N LEU A 17 -4.29 5.15 -10.07
CA LEU A 17 -5.75 5.17 -9.90
C LEU A 17 -6.45 3.81 -10.07
N GLY A 18 -5.78 2.71 -9.70
CA GLY A 18 -6.36 1.37 -9.80
C GLY A 18 -6.19 0.70 -11.16
N ASN A 19 -5.49 1.32 -12.11
CA ASN A 19 -5.18 0.77 -13.43
C ASN A 19 -4.00 -0.25 -13.35
N PHE A 20 -4.19 -1.34 -12.63
CA PHE A 20 -3.11 -2.30 -12.36
C PHE A 20 -2.72 -3.13 -13.59
N LYS A 21 -1.41 -3.40 -13.74
CA LYS A 21 -0.92 -4.34 -14.77
C LYS A 21 -1.43 -5.75 -14.49
N SER A 22 -1.94 -6.41 -15.54
CA SER A 22 -2.17 -7.85 -15.56
C SER A 22 -1.03 -8.55 -16.29
N LYS A 23 -0.68 -9.77 -15.88
CA LYS A 23 0.18 -10.68 -16.65
C LYS A 23 -0.59 -11.98 -16.82
N PHE A 24 -0.75 -12.47 -18.05
CA PHE A 24 -1.54 -13.68 -18.33
C PHE A 24 -2.96 -13.65 -17.71
N LYS A 25 -3.66 -12.51 -17.79
CA LYS A 25 -4.99 -12.27 -17.18
C LYS A 25 -5.05 -12.36 -15.65
N ILE A 26 -3.93 -12.49 -14.96
CA ILE A 26 -3.84 -12.44 -13.49
C ILE A 26 -3.43 -11.02 -13.06
N LYS A 27 -4.19 -10.41 -12.16
CA LYS A 27 -3.83 -9.13 -11.53
C LYS A 27 -2.61 -9.34 -10.63
N ARG A 28 -1.58 -8.50 -10.80
CA ARG A 28 -0.32 -8.64 -10.03
C ARG A 28 -0.42 -8.10 -8.60
N GLU A 29 -1.27 -7.10 -8.36
CA GLU A 29 -1.42 -6.54 -7.02
C GLU A 29 -2.36 -7.38 -6.16
N ARG A 30 -1.91 -7.65 -4.94
CA ARG A 30 -2.53 -8.62 -4.02
C ARG A 30 -3.42 -7.99 -2.95
N GLY A 31 -3.38 -6.67 -2.78
CA GLY A 31 -4.21 -5.98 -1.79
C GLY A 31 -4.12 -4.47 -1.88
N PRO A 32 -5.07 -3.74 -1.24
CA PRO A 32 -5.16 -2.28 -1.28
C PRO A 32 -4.08 -1.55 -0.44
N PHE A 33 -3.34 -2.29 0.39
CA PHE A 33 -2.20 -1.80 1.15
C PHE A 33 -1.11 -2.88 1.09
N ILE A 34 0.12 -2.50 0.74
CA ILE A 34 1.22 -3.46 0.56
C ILE A 34 2.24 -3.22 1.66
N LEU A 35 2.45 -4.24 2.49
CA LEU A 35 3.45 -4.24 3.54
C LEU A 35 4.20 -5.57 3.50
N THR A 36 5.43 -5.57 2.99
CA THR A 36 6.22 -6.80 2.84
C THR A 36 6.93 -7.18 4.13
N TYR A 37 7.33 -8.45 4.24
CA TYR A 37 8.01 -8.96 5.42
C TYR A 37 9.35 -8.27 5.62
N ASP A 38 10.05 -7.97 4.54
CA ASP A 38 11.36 -7.31 4.58
C ASP A 38 11.27 -5.92 5.24
N PHE A 39 10.20 -5.16 4.95
CA PHE A 39 9.97 -3.87 5.61
C PHE A 39 9.74 -4.05 7.11
N ILE A 40 8.90 -5.02 7.47
CA ILE A 40 8.59 -5.32 8.88
C ILE A 40 9.87 -5.74 9.61
N HIS A 41 10.66 -6.63 9.02
CA HIS A 41 11.91 -7.14 9.60
C HIS A 41 12.93 -6.02 9.84
N VAL A 42 13.08 -5.09 8.89
CA VAL A 42 13.98 -3.93 9.05
C VAL A 42 13.47 -2.98 10.14
N ILE A 43 12.17 -2.67 10.15
CA ILE A 43 11.57 -1.79 11.16
C ILE A 43 11.73 -2.38 12.57
N GLN A 44 11.54 -3.69 12.71
CA GLN A 44 11.69 -4.42 13.97
C GLN A 44 13.15 -4.71 14.34
N GLN A 45 14.11 -4.32 13.50
CA GLN A 45 15.54 -4.62 13.69
C GLN A 45 15.80 -6.13 13.90
N GLY A 46 15.05 -6.97 13.18
CA GLY A 46 15.12 -8.42 13.29
C GLY A 46 14.50 -9.05 14.54
N LYS A 47 13.94 -8.25 15.46
CA LYS A 47 13.25 -8.76 16.65
C LYS A 47 11.86 -9.30 16.29
N SER A 48 11.44 -10.35 16.98
CA SER A 48 10.09 -10.91 16.87
C SER A 48 9.11 -10.17 17.78
N GLY A 49 7.82 -10.19 17.40
CA GLY A 49 6.74 -9.61 18.22
C GLY A 49 6.45 -8.14 17.90
N ASN A 50 5.59 -7.52 18.71
CA ASN A 50 5.18 -6.14 18.50
C ASN A 50 6.17 -5.17 19.16
N THR A 51 7.15 -4.68 18.40
CA THR A 51 8.17 -3.76 18.92
C THR A 51 7.66 -2.32 18.99
N GLU A 52 8.29 -1.48 19.80
CA GLU A 52 7.97 -0.05 19.88
C GLU A 52 8.15 0.64 18.52
N GLU A 53 9.19 0.29 17.78
CA GLU A 53 9.49 0.80 16.44
C GLU A 53 8.37 0.46 15.44
N PHE A 54 7.83 -0.76 15.51
CA PHE A 54 6.71 -1.16 14.67
C PHE A 54 5.41 -0.43 15.05
N ASN A 55 5.15 -0.24 16.34
CA ASN A 55 4.01 0.57 16.79
C ASN A 55 4.14 2.03 16.33
N ARG A 56 5.34 2.61 16.40
CA ARG A 56 5.62 3.96 15.89
C ARG A 56 5.40 4.06 14.37
N PHE A 57 5.84 3.06 13.62
CA PHE A 57 5.56 2.98 12.17
C PHE A 57 4.05 2.93 11.89
N ARG A 58 3.32 2.05 12.59
CA ARG A 58 1.87 1.94 12.47
C ARG A 58 1.17 3.27 12.79
N GLN A 59 1.59 3.98 13.84
CA GLN A 59 1.04 5.29 14.19
C GLN A 59 1.32 6.32 13.09
N CYS A 60 2.57 6.38 12.60
CA CYS A 60 2.94 7.26 11.49
C CYS A 60 2.09 7.03 10.23
N CYS A 61 1.79 5.77 9.91
CA CYS A 61 0.90 5.45 8.79
C CYS A 61 -0.54 5.96 8.99
N GLN A 62 -1.07 5.84 10.21
CA GLN A 62 -2.41 6.35 10.55
C GLN A 62 -2.46 7.88 10.47
N ASP A 63 -1.46 8.55 11.05
CA ASP A 63 -1.39 10.02 11.05
C ASP A 63 -1.26 10.56 9.62
N ALA A 64 -0.39 9.95 8.81
CA ALA A 64 -0.21 10.32 7.41
C ALA A 64 -1.51 10.13 6.61
N TYR A 65 -2.23 9.02 6.81
CA TYR A 65 -3.52 8.78 6.17
C TYR A 65 -4.54 9.86 6.53
N LEU A 66 -4.65 10.23 7.81
CA LEU A 66 -5.59 11.27 8.26
C LEU A 66 -5.23 12.65 7.72
N ILE A 67 -3.94 13.00 7.69
CA ILE A 67 -3.47 14.27 7.11
C ILE A 67 -3.83 14.35 5.62
N LEU A 68 -3.57 13.29 4.84
CA LEU A 68 -3.94 13.23 3.43
C LEU A 68 -5.45 13.33 3.23
N ARG A 69 -6.22 12.63 4.08
CA ARG A 69 -7.68 12.64 4.05
C ARG A 69 -8.25 14.03 4.27
N ARG A 70 -7.75 14.79 5.25
CA ARG A 70 -8.17 16.18 5.51
C ARG A 70 -7.90 17.11 4.32
N ASN A 71 -6.89 16.78 3.51
CA ASN A 71 -6.55 17.48 2.26
C ASN A 71 -7.16 16.81 1.01
N GLY A 72 -8.11 15.89 1.16
CA GLY A 72 -8.63 15.09 0.05
C GLY A 72 -9.25 15.91 -1.08
N ASN A 73 -9.91 17.03 -0.76
CA ASN A 73 -10.47 17.93 -1.77
C ASN A 73 -9.39 18.53 -2.67
N LEU A 74 -8.26 18.96 -2.10
CA LEU A 74 -7.13 19.47 -2.89
C LEU A 74 -6.60 18.39 -3.83
N ILE A 75 -6.40 17.17 -3.34
CA ILE A 75 -5.92 16.03 -4.15
C ILE A 75 -6.89 15.76 -5.30
N ILE A 76 -8.19 15.74 -5.04
CA ILE A 76 -9.24 15.55 -6.06
C ILE A 76 -9.21 16.66 -7.10
N THR A 77 -9.11 17.92 -6.69
CA THR A 77 -9.05 19.06 -7.60
C THR A 77 -7.83 18.97 -8.50
N LEU A 78 -6.67 18.62 -7.97
CA LEU A 78 -5.45 18.41 -8.77
C LEU A 78 -5.65 17.32 -9.83
N PHE A 79 -6.25 16.18 -9.48
CA PHE A 79 -6.58 15.14 -10.47
C PHE A 79 -7.66 15.59 -11.48
N ALA A 80 -8.65 16.37 -11.06
CA ALA A 80 -9.65 16.91 -11.98
C ALA A 80 -9.04 17.86 -13.01
N LEU A 81 -8.08 18.71 -12.61
CA LEU A 81 -7.35 19.58 -13.53
C LEU A 81 -6.48 18.80 -14.52
N MET A 82 -6.05 17.59 -14.16
CA MET A 82 -5.24 16.72 -15.01
C MET A 82 -6.06 15.93 -16.05
N LEU A 83 -7.39 15.98 -16.02
CA LEU A 83 -8.23 15.26 -17.01
C LEU A 83 -7.95 15.70 -18.46
N THR A 84 -7.55 16.95 -18.66
CA THR A 84 -7.23 17.50 -19.99
C THR A 84 -5.81 17.16 -20.45
N ALA A 85 -4.99 16.55 -19.59
CA ALA A 85 -3.61 16.21 -19.91
C ALA A 85 -3.47 14.98 -20.83
N GLY A 86 -4.56 14.25 -21.10
CA GLY A 86 -4.56 13.11 -22.02
C GLY A 86 -3.91 11.84 -21.45
N LEU A 87 -3.85 11.69 -20.13
CA LEU A 87 -3.37 10.47 -19.49
C LEU A 87 -4.37 9.32 -19.69
N PRO A 88 -3.96 8.16 -20.23
CA PRO A 88 -4.86 7.02 -20.43
C PRO A 88 -5.56 6.56 -19.13
N GLU A 89 -4.87 6.65 -18.00
CA GLU A 89 -5.36 6.26 -16.67
C GLU A 89 -6.29 7.29 -16.01
N LEU A 90 -6.46 8.47 -16.60
CA LEU A 90 -7.25 9.58 -16.07
C LEU A 90 -8.01 10.25 -17.22
N SER A 91 -9.03 9.55 -17.70
CA SER A 91 -9.82 9.95 -18.87
C SER A 91 -11.21 10.48 -18.48
N SER A 92 -11.66 10.18 -17.26
CA SER A 92 -13.00 10.55 -16.79
C SER A 92 -13.03 10.81 -15.29
N VAL A 93 -14.10 11.47 -14.84
CA VAL A 93 -14.37 11.69 -13.40
C VAL A 93 -14.50 10.36 -12.63
N LYS A 94 -14.83 9.25 -13.31
CA LYS A 94 -14.88 7.92 -12.68
C LYS A 94 -13.51 7.46 -12.20
N ASP A 95 -12.43 7.85 -12.87
CA ASP A 95 -11.07 7.49 -12.48
C ASP A 95 -10.66 8.19 -11.17
N ILE A 96 -11.18 9.39 -10.95
CA ILE A 96 -11.00 10.17 -9.71
C ILE A 96 -11.75 9.53 -8.54
N GLN A 97 -12.82 8.77 -8.79
CA GLN A 97 -13.57 8.07 -7.76
C GLN A 97 -12.68 7.11 -6.96
N TYR A 98 -11.65 6.52 -7.60
CA TYR A 98 -10.66 5.70 -6.91
C TYR A 98 -9.98 6.44 -5.75
N VAL A 99 -9.63 7.71 -5.92
CA VAL A 99 -9.03 8.54 -4.86
C VAL A 99 -10.03 8.78 -3.73
N LYS A 100 -11.28 9.11 -4.07
CA LYS A 100 -12.37 9.33 -3.10
C LYS A 100 -12.59 8.10 -2.22
N ASP A 101 -12.63 6.93 -2.85
CA ASP A 101 -12.84 5.64 -2.18
C ASP A 101 -11.63 5.24 -1.33
N SER A 102 -10.41 5.51 -1.83
CA SER A 102 -9.17 5.24 -1.12
C SER A 102 -9.01 6.10 0.14
N LEU A 103 -9.39 7.38 0.06
CA LEU A 103 -9.42 8.29 1.19
C LEU A 103 -10.68 8.15 2.06
N ALA A 104 -11.67 7.38 1.62
CA ALA A 104 -12.96 7.16 2.29
C ALA A 104 -13.76 8.46 2.55
N LEU A 105 -13.75 9.43 1.63
CA LEU A 105 -14.27 10.80 1.86
C LEU A 105 -15.74 10.90 2.28
N GLY A 106 -16.57 9.90 1.97
CA GLY A 106 -17.96 9.84 2.43
C GLY A 106 -18.18 9.33 3.86
N LYS A 107 -17.12 8.99 4.61
CA LYS A 107 -17.20 8.46 5.99
C LYS A 107 -16.78 9.50 7.03
N THR A 108 -17.05 9.24 8.30
CA THR A 108 -16.43 10.02 9.40
C THR A 108 -14.93 9.72 9.51
N GLU A 109 -14.18 10.58 10.22
CA GLU A 109 -12.73 10.37 10.43
C GLU A 109 -12.45 9.03 11.14
N ASP A 110 -13.25 8.69 12.16
CA ASP A 110 -13.12 7.44 12.92
C ASP A 110 -13.40 6.19 12.08
N GLU A 111 -14.45 6.22 11.25
CA GLU A 111 -14.78 5.12 10.35
C GLU A 111 -13.71 4.93 9.26
N ALA A 112 -13.18 6.03 8.72
CA ALA A 112 -12.09 5.99 7.76
C ALA A 112 -10.82 5.42 8.39
N LEU A 113 -10.47 5.84 9.62
CA LEU A 113 -9.33 5.31 10.36
C LEU A 113 -9.51 3.82 10.69
N LYS A 114 -10.72 3.41 11.09
CA LYS A 114 -11.03 1.99 11.34
C LYS A 114 -10.84 1.16 10.08
N GLN A 115 -11.30 1.64 8.93
CA GLN A 115 -11.10 0.97 7.64
C GLN A 115 -9.60 0.90 7.27
N PHE A 116 -8.84 1.96 7.51
CA PHE A 116 -7.40 1.97 7.28
C PHE A 116 -6.68 0.94 8.16
N LYS A 117 -6.99 0.90 9.47
CA LYS A 117 -6.44 -0.08 10.42
C LYS A 117 -6.72 -1.52 9.96
N GLN A 118 -7.93 -1.80 9.51
CA GLN A 118 -8.28 -3.12 8.96
C GLN A 118 -7.40 -3.49 7.76
N LYS A 119 -7.27 -2.60 6.77
CA LYS A 119 -6.41 -2.84 5.59
C LYS A 119 -4.94 -3.03 5.97
N PHE A 120 -4.45 -2.28 6.95
CA PHE A 120 -3.09 -2.42 7.47
C PHE A 120 -2.88 -3.80 8.10
N ASP A 121 -3.83 -4.28 8.91
CA ASP A 121 -3.74 -5.59 9.56
C ASP A 121 -3.91 -6.75 8.58
N GLU A 122 -4.74 -6.59 7.54
CA GLU A 122 -4.85 -7.53 6.42
C GLU A 122 -3.50 -7.67 5.70
N ALA A 123 -2.88 -6.55 5.33
CA ALA A 123 -1.56 -6.55 4.69
C ALA A 123 -0.47 -7.19 5.57
N LEU A 124 -0.52 -6.94 6.88
CA LEU A 124 0.39 -7.56 7.85
C LEU A 124 0.22 -9.09 7.84
N LYS A 125 -1.02 -9.61 7.86
CA LYS A 125 -1.28 -11.05 7.78
C LYS A 125 -0.80 -11.65 6.47
N GLU A 126 -1.09 -11.01 5.33
CA GLU A 126 -0.65 -11.48 4.01
C GLU A 126 0.87 -11.55 3.87
N SER A 127 1.57 -10.59 4.49
CA SER A 127 3.03 -10.53 4.54
C SER A 127 3.64 -11.79 5.17
N TRP A 128 3.11 -12.20 6.33
CA TRP A 128 3.55 -13.41 7.03
C TRP A 128 3.21 -14.67 6.24
N THR A 129 1.99 -14.77 5.70
CA THR A 129 1.56 -15.91 4.87
C THR A 129 2.44 -16.07 3.64
N THR A 130 2.80 -14.96 2.98
CA THR A 130 3.68 -14.98 1.80
C THR A 130 5.08 -15.48 2.16
N LYS A 131 5.63 -15.07 3.32
CA LYS A 131 6.92 -15.58 3.81
C LYS A 131 6.88 -17.08 4.09
N VAL A 132 5.86 -17.58 4.81
CA VAL A 132 5.71 -19.01 5.12
C VAL A 132 5.64 -19.83 3.84
N ASN A 133 4.85 -19.38 2.86
CA ASN A 133 4.77 -20.03 1.56
C ASN A 133 6.12 -20.03 0.83
N TRP A 134 6.85 -18.92 0.83
CA TRP A 134 8.19 -18.84 0.25
C TRP A 134 9.19 -19.79 0.94
N MET A 135 9.21 -19.85 2.28
CA MET A 135 10.08 -20.76 3.02
C MET A 135 9.76 -22.23 2.73
N ALA A 136 8.47 -22.60 2.67
CA ALA A 136 8.04 -23.95 2.33
C ALA A 136 8.44 -24.35 0.89
N HIS A 137 8.36 -23.41 -0.07
CA HIS A 137 8.78 -23.65 -1.44
C HIS A 137 10.29 -23.79 -1.59
N THR A 138 11.10 -23.03 -0.85
CA THR A 138 12.57 -23.16 -0.84
C THR A 138 13.00 -24.49 -0.22
N MET A 139 12.46 -24.85 0.96
CA MET A 139 12.76 -26.14 1.61
C MET A 139 12.41 -27.34 0.72
N ARG A 140 11.31 -27.26 -0.04
CA ARG A 140 10.91 -28.32 -0.98
C ARG A 140 11.80 -28.41 -2.23
N LYS A 141 12.52 -27.34 -2.60
CA LYS A 141 13.53 -27.37 -3.66
C LYS A 141 14.84 -27.99 -3.16
N ASP A 142 15.23 -27.70 -1.92
CA ASP A 142 16.47 -28.24 -1.33
C ASP A 142 16.38 -29.74 -1.04
N TYR A 143 15.17 -30.29 -0.83
CA TYR A 143 14.96 -31.73 -0.64
C TYR A 143 14.96 -32.56 -1.95
N LYS A 144 15.10 -31.91 -3.11
CA LYS A 144 15.13 -32.55 -4.43
C LYS A 144 16.48 -32.45 -5.16
N SER A 145 17.52 -31.94 -4.51
CA SER A 145 18.93 -32.04 -4.95
C SER A 145 19.68 -33.05 -4.09
#